data_AF-A0A6J4LXM9-F1
#
_entry.id   AF-A0A6J4LXM9-F1
#
_cell.length_a   1.000
_cell.length_b   1.000
_cell.length_c   1.000
_cell.angle_alpha   90.00
_cell.angle_beta   90.00
_cell.angle_gamma   90.00
#
_symmetry.space_group_name_H-M   'P 1'
#
loop_
_entity.id
_entity.type
_entity.pdbx_description
1 polymer ?
#
loop_
_entity_poly.entity_id
_entity_poly.type
_entity_poly.pdbx_seq_one_letter_code
_entity_poly.pdbx_strand_id
1 'polypeptide(L)'
;SAWAGLVVGALLLVAAALVRAVPWRTAASDVEFAGRATSWLVPVLGLSLLAAAFAYATGIAAVRLLGSRLSSFVGLSEVLFAVVFAWLALGQRPGAVQLVGGIVVLAGIVLVRLGERPEGVEAGAVVPDPVAAPPR
;
A
#
# COMPACT_ATOMS: atom_id res chain seq x y z
N SER A 1 2.53 -18.73 -5.03
CA SER A 1 1.09 -18.48 -5.03
C SER A 1 0.83 -17.19 -4.26
N ALA A 2 0.26 -16.17 -4.90
CA ALA A 2 0.01 -14.84 -4.30
C ALA A 2 -0.76 -14.91 -2.95
N TRP A 3 -1.58 -15.94 -2.78
CA TRP A 3 -2.36 -16.20 -1.57
C TRP A 3 -1.54 -16.63 -0.36
N ALA A 4 -0.34 -17.19 -0.54
CA ALA A 4 0.49 -17.67 0.58
C ALA A 4 0.96 -16.51 1.48
N GLY A 5 1.34 -15.38 0.89
CA GLY A 5 1.72 -14.18 1.65
C GLY A 5 0.55 -13.60 2.43
N LEU A 6 -0.65 -13.57 1.84
CA LEU A 6 -1.89 -13.15 2.49
C LEU A 6 -2.26 -14.04 3.68
N VAL A 7 -2.13 -15.37 3.53
CA VAL A 7 -2.42 -16.33 4.61
C VAL A 7 -1.43 -16.17 5.77
N VAL A 8 -0.13 -16.01 5.49
CA VAL A 8 0.87 -15.79 6.53
C VAL A 8 0.65 -14.46 7.24
N GLY A 9 0.39 -13.38 6.49
CA GLY A 9 0.06 -12.07 7.07
C GLY A 9 -1.20 -12.10 7.92
N ALA A 10 -2.25 -12.78 7.46
CA ALA A 10 -3.49 -12.96 8.21
C ALA A 10 -3.26 -13.75 9.51
N LEU A 11 -2.49 -14.84 9.47
CA LEU A 11 -2.16 -15.63 10.66
C LEU A 11 -1.36 -14.82 11.69
N LEU A 12 -0.40 -14.01 11.24
CA LEU A 12 0.36 -13.12 12.12
C LEU A 12 -0.51 -12.03 12.76
N LEU A 13 -1.43 -11.43 11.99
CA LEU A 13 -2.40 -10.46 12.51
C LEU A 13 -3.35 -11.09 13.52
N VAL A 14 -3.83 -12.30 13.26
CA VAL A 14 -4.66 -13.07 14.20
C VAL A 14 -3.89 -13.39 15.47
N ALA A 15 -2.64 -13.84 15.37
CA ALA A 15 -1.79 -14.08 16.53
C ALA A 15 -1.58 -12.80 17.36
N ALA A 16 -1.29 -11.67 16.72
CA ALA A 16 -1.13 -10.38 17.40
C ALA A 16 -2.43 -9.90 18.09
N ALA A 17 -3.58 -10.14 17.47
CA ALA A 17 -4.88 -9.83 18.05
C ALA A 17 -5.22 -10.73 19.26
N LEU A 18 -4.88 -12.04 19.19
CA LEU A 18 -5.10 -13.01 20.26
C LEU A 18 -4.32 -12.69 21.54
N VAL A 19 -3.13 -12.10 21.40
CA VAL A 19 -2.31 -11.67 22.56
C VAL A 19 -2.86 -10.39 23.21
N ARG A 20 -4.01 -9.86 22.75
CA ARG A 20 -4.63 -8.61 23.25
C ARG A 20 -3.68 -7.40 23.22
N ALA A 21 -2.68 -7.44 22.34
CA ALA A 21 -1.76 -6.32 22.13
C ALA A 21 -2.49 -5.05 21.64
N VAL A 22 -3.68 -5.21 21.07
CA VAL A 22 -4.53 -4.11 20.59
C VAL A 22 -5.69 -3.92 21.57
N PRO A 23 -5.78 -2.76 22.26
CA PRO A 23 -6.94 -2.40 23.04
C PRO A 23 -8.09 -2.09 22.07
N TRP A 24 -8.98 -3.05 21.84
CA TRP A 24 -10.23 -2.83 21.13
C TRP A 24 -11.20 -2.07 22.03
N ARG A 25 -11.01 -0.75 22.15
CA ARG A 25 -11.97 0.17 22.76
C ARG A 25 -12.60 1.00 21.64
N THR A 26 -13.77 0.60 21.18
CA THR A 26 -14.63 1.45 20.36
C THR A 26 -15.39 2.39 21.30
N ALA A 27 -14.86 3.59 21.50
CA ALA A 27 -15.58 4.63 22.22
C ALA A 27 -16.25 5.52 21.19
N ALA A 28 -17.59 5.50 21.13
CA ALA A 28 -18.39 6.48 20.38
C ALA A 28 -18.45 7.84 21.11
N SER A 29 -17.47 8.13 21.97
CA SER A 29 -17.35 9.38 22.71
C SER A 29 -16.66 10.43 21.85
N ASP A 30 -16.89 11.71 22.18
CA ASP A 30 -16.19 12.81 21.52
C ASP A 30 -14.67 12.64 21.61
N VAL A 31 -13.99 12.91 20.50
CA VAL A 31 -12.54 12.79 20.34
C VAL A 31 -11.96 14.18 20.24
N GLU A 32 -10.94 14.44 21.03
CA GLU A 32 -10.16 15.67 20.91
C GLU A 32 -9.38 15.64 19.60
N PHE A 33 -9.72 16.53 18.67
CA PHE A 33 -9.06 16.67 17.39
C PHE A 33 -8.60 18.12 17.22
N ALA A 34 -7.29 18.31 17.02
CA ALA A 34 -6.67 19.64 16.91
C ALA A 34 -7.01 20.61 18.08
N GLY A 35 -7.10 20.08 19.32
CA GLY A 35 -7.39 20.86 20.53
C GLY A 35 -8.86 21.25 20.71
N ARG A 36 -9.79 20.66 19.95
CA ARG A 36 -11.24 20.79 20.19
C ARG A 36 -11.89 19.41 20.32
N ALA A 37 -12.84 19.29 21.23
CA ALA A 37 -13.71 18.13 21.28
C ALA A 37 -14.60 18.12 20.03
N THR A 38 -14.48 17.06 19.23
CA THR A 38 -15.27 16.86 18.01
C THR A 38 -15.84 15.45 18.00
N SER A 39 -16.99 15.27 17.35
CA SER A 39 -17.57 13.94 17.16
C SER A 39 -16.55 13.02 16.51
N TRP A 40 -16.44 11.79 17.02
CA TRP A 40 -15.53 10.76 16.51
C TRP A 40 -15.68 10.49 15.00
N LEU A 41 -16.85 10.80 14.41
CA LEU A 41 -17.07 10.69 12.96
C LEU A 41 -16.16 11.60 12.15
N VAL A 42 -15.82 12.79 12.64
CA VAL A 42 -15.03 13.78 11.89
C VAL A 42 -13.64 13.24 11.52
N PRO A 43 -12.81 12.79 12.47
CA PRO A 43 -11.51 12.21 12.14
C PRO A 43 -11.61 10.90 11.36
N VAL A 44 -12.61 10.05 11.64
CA VAL A 44 -12.81 8.79 10.91
C VAL A 44 -13.14 9.04 9.44
N LEU A 45 -14.06 9.97 9.15
CA LEU A 45 -14.39 10.35 7.79
C LEU A 45 -13.21 11.04 7.10
N GLY A 46 -12.49 11.92 7.81
CA GLY A 46 -11.28 12.55 7.30
C GLY A 46 -10.23 11.53 6.86
N LEU A 47 -9.91 10.57 7.72
CA LEU A 47 -8.99 9.46 7.41
C LEU A 47 -9.51 8.60 6.25
N SER A 48 -10.79 8.23 6.28
CA SER A 48 -11.38 7.36 5.25
C SER A 48 -11.38 8.04 3.87
N LEU A 49 -11.68 9.34 3.80
CA LEU A 49 -11.68 10.08 2.53
C LEU A 49 -10.26 10.38 2.05
N LEU A 50 -9.39 10.94 2.89
CA LEU A 50 -8.06 11.36 2.46
C LEU A 50 -7.10 10.17 2.36
N ALA A 51 -6.96 9.40 3.45
CA ALA A 51 -5.94 8.36 3.52
C ALA A 51 -6.33 7.08 2.77
N ALA A 52 -7.63 6.75 2.67
CA ALA A 52 -8.07 5.59 1.90
C ALA A 52 -8.57 5.98 0.50
N ALA A 53 -9.66 6.72 0.38
CA ALA A 53 -10.30 6.94 -0.92
C ALA A 53 -9.43 7.77 -1.89
N PHE A 54 -8.91 8.91 -1.44
CA PHE A 54 -8.09 9.79 -2.28
C PHE A 54 -6.74 9.16 -2.60
N ALA A 55 -6.05 8.60 -1.60
CA ALA A 55 -4.79 7.89 -1.82
C ALA A 55 -4.95 6.71 -2.79
N TYR A 56 -6.02 5.93 -2.66
CA TYR A 56 -6.28 4.80 -3.56
C TYR A 56 -6.60 5.24 -4.99
N ALA A 57 -7.46 6.25 -5.15
CA ALA A 57 -7.81 6.78 -6.46
C ALA A 57 -6.60 7.38 -7.18
N THR A 58 -5.78 8.17 -6.47
CA THR A 58 -4.55 8.74 -7.01
C THR A 58 -3.49 7.67 -7.28
N GLY A 59 -3.37 6.66 -6.42
CA GLY A 59 -2.50 5.51 -6.64
C GLY A 59 -2.86 4.75 -7.92
N ILE A 60 -4.14 4.43 -8.13
CA ILE A 60 -4.62 3.80 -9.36
C ILE A 60 -4.32 4.69 -10.58
N ALA A 61 -4.61 5.98 -10.49
CA ALA A 61 -4.34 6.91 -11.59
C ALA A 61 -2.83 6.96 -11.92
N ALA A 62 -1.97 7.03 -10.91
CA ALA A 62 -0.52 7.04 -11.09
C ALA A 62 -0.01 5.76 -11.76
N VAL A 63 -0.50 4.58 -11.32
CA VAL A 63 -0.15 3.28 -11.94
C VAL A 63 -0.55 3.25 -13.41
N ARG A 64 -1.70 3.84 -13.76
CA ARG A 64 -2.19 3.91 -15.16
C ARG A 64 -1.37 4.86 -16.04
N LEU A 65 -0.70 5.86 -15.47
CA LEU A 65 0.06 6.88 -16.19
C LEU A 65 1.54 6.55 -16.38
N LEU A 66 2.16 5.78 -15.47
CA LEU A 66 3.62 5.61 -15.39
C LEU A 66 4.20 4.43 -16.19
N GLY A 67 3.37 3.54 -16.72
CA GLY A 67 3.82 2.29 -17.36
C GLY A 67 4.39 1.27 -16.35
N SER A 68 4.47 0.00 -16.74
CA SER A 68 4.71 -1.13 -15.81
C SER A 68 6.02 -1.03 -15.02
N ARG A 69 7.08 -0.48 -15.64
CA ARG A 69 8.42 -0.42 -15.04
C ARG A 69 8.48 0.63 -13.92
N LEU A 70 7.94 1.83 -14.17
CA LEU A 70 7.93 2.94 -13.21
C LEU A 70 6.92 2.71 -12.09
N SER A 71 5.78 2.06 -12.38
CA SER A 71 4.80 1.64 -11.36
C SER A 71 5.40 0.67 -10.33
N SER A 72 6.25 -0.27 -10.76
CA SER A 72 6.92 -1.20 -9.84
C SER A 72 7.93 -0.48 -8.94
N PHE A 73 8.70 0.46 -9.48
CA PHE A 73 9.61 1.31 -8.70
C PHE A 73 8.86 2.18 -7.69
N VAL A 74 7.75 2.80 -8.09
CA VAL A 74 6.93 3.62 -7.20
C VAL A 74 6.40 2.78 -6.04
N GLY A 75 5.82 1.60 -6.32
CA GLY A 75 5.30 0.71 -5.27
C GLY A 75 6.40 0.19 -4.32
N LEU A 76 7.64 0.02 -4.79
CA LEU A 76 8.78 -0.29 -3.94
C LEU A 76 9.23 0.91 -3.09
N SER A 77 9.25 2.10 -3.68
CA SER A 77 9.70 3.33 -3.00
C SER A 77 8.68 3.89 -2.00
N GLU A 78 7.40 3.55 -2.17
CA GLU A 78 6.30 4.02 -1.32
C GLU A 78 6.54 3.69 0.15
N VAL A 79 7.07 2.50 0.44
CA VAL A 79 7.37 2.08 1.81
C VAL A 79 8.40 3.00 2.47
N LEU A 80 9.46 3.37 1.74
CA LEU A 80 10.48 4.30 2.24
C LEU A 80 9.89 5.69 2.46
N PHE A 81 9.06 6.16 1.53
CA PHE A 81 8.34 7.44 1.65
C PHE A 81 7.41 7.46 2.87
N ALA A 82 6.67 6.38 3.12
CA ALA A 82 5.78 6.27 4.27
C ALA A 82 6.55 6.36 5.60
N VAL A 83 7.71 5.70 5.70
CA VAL A 83 8.58 5.78 6.90
C VAL A 83 9.10 7.19 7.13
N VAL A 84 9.61 7.85 6.08
CA VAL A 84 10.11 9.23 6.17
C VAL A 84 8.99 10.21 6.51
N PHE A 85 7.81 10.06 5.88
CA PHE A 85 6.66 10.90 6.14
C PHE A 85 6.15 10.75 7.58
N ALA A 86 6.08 9.52 8.10
CA ALA A 86 5.72 9.27 9.50
C ALA A 86 6.70 9.95 10.47
N TRP A 87 8.01 9.91 10.18
CA TRP A 87 9.02 10.58 11.00
C TRP A 87 8.83 12.10 11.02
N LEU A 88 8.61 12.71 9.85
CA LEU A 88 8.43 14.16 9.71
C LEU A 88 7.09 14.65 10.27
N ALA A 89 6.00 13.94 10.00
CA ALA A 89 4.64 14.37 10.34
C ALA A 89 4.31 14.12 11.82
N LEU A 90 4.80 13.04 12.43
CA LEU A 90 4.49 12.70 13.83
C LEU A 90 5.61 13.09 14.82
N GLY A 91 6.79 13.52 14.33
CA GLY A 91 7.92 13.88 15.19
C GLY A 91 8.49 12.74 16.05
N GLN A 92 8.03 11.51 15.80
CA GLN A 92 8.42 10.31 16.53
C GLN A 92 9.82 9.90 16.08
N ARG A 93 10.85 10.12 16.90
CA ARG A 93 12.18 9.55 16.64
C ARG A 93 12.03 8.03 16.53
N PRO A 94 12.27 7.40 15.36
CA PRO A 94 12.05 5.97 15.21
C PRO A 94 12.91 5.25 16.24
N GLY A 95 12.25 4.61 17.21
CA GLY A 95 12.94 3.80 18.20
C GLY A 95 13.70 2.67 17.50
N ALA A 96 14.84 2.25 18.04
CA ALA A 96 15.68 1.23 17.41
C ALA A 96 14.89 -0.04 17.01
N VAL A 97 13.93 -0.45 17.84
CA VAL A 97 13.05 -1.60 17.58
C VAL A 97 12.11 -1.38 16.38
N GLN A 98 11.61 -0.16 16.18
CA GLN A 98 10.75 0.19 15.05
C GLN A 98 11.53 0.26 13.75
N LEU A 99 12.80 0.68 13.83
CA LEU A 99 13.73 0.63 12.70
C LEU A 99 14.00 -0.82 12.28
N VAL A 100 14.25 -1.71 13.24
CA VAL A 100 14.40 -3.15 13.00
C VAL A 100 13.13 -3.76 12.41
N GLY A 101 11.96 -3.43 12.96
CA GLY A 101 10.67 -3.86 12.40
C GLY A 101 10.45 -3.39 10.96
N GLY A 102 10.79 -2.13 10.65
CA GLY A 102 10.74 -1.58 9.30
C GLY A 102 11.69 -2.30 8.33
N ILE A 103 12.92 -2.61 8.76
CA ILE A 103 13.89 -3.37 7.97
C ILE A 103 13.38 -4.78 7.68
N VAL A 104 12.79 -5.47 8.66
CA VAL A 104 12.23 -6.82 8.47
C VAL A 104 11.08 -6.79 7.46
N VAL A 105 10.19 -5.80 7.53
CA VAL A 105 9.10 -5.64 6.55
C VAL A 105 9.65 -5.36 5.15
N LEU A 106 10.59 -4.43 5.02
CA LEU A 106 11.25 -4.12 3.74
C LEU A 106 11.93 -5.36 3.15
N ALA A 107 12.65 -6.13 3.98
CA ALA A 107 13.28 -7.38 3.56
C ALA A 107 12.25 -8.42 3.08
N GLY A 108 11.13 -8.56 3.79
CA GLY A 108 10.02 -9.43 3.37
C GLY A 108 9.43 -9.02 2.02
N ILE A 109 9.21 -7.72 1.79
CA ILE A 109 8.70 -7.19 0.51
C ILE A 109 9.69 -7.46 -0.62
N VAL A 110 10.98 -7.18 -0.41
CA VAL A 110 12.03 -7.43 -1.39
C VAL A 110 12.11 -8.92 -1.75
N LEU A 111 12.04 -9.81 -0.75
CA LEU A 111 12.07 -11.26 -0.96
C LEU A 111 10.87 -11.75 -1.79
N VAL A 112 9.67 -11.23 -1.53
CA VAL A 112 8.46 -11.54 -2.32
C VAL A 112 8.62 -11.06 -3.76
N ARG A 113 9.13 -9.83 -3.96
CA ARG A 113 9.34 -9.25 -5.29
C ARG A 113 10.39 -9.97 -6.11
N LEU A 114 11.45 -10.48 -5.49
CA LEU A 114 12.43 -11.35 -6.14
C LEU A 114 11.82 -12.68 -6.61
N GLY A 115 10.78 -13.17 -5.92
CA GLY A 115 10.04 -14.38 -6.28
C GLY A 115 9.00 -14.18 -7.37
N GLU A 116 8.52 -12.94 -7.58
CA GLU A 116 7.66 -12.58 -8.71
C GLU A 116 8.55 -12.47 -9.96
N ARG A 117 8.51 -13.51 -10.82
CA ARG A 117 9.13 -13.41 -12.15
C ARG A 117 8.46 -12.25 -12.90
N PRO A 118 9.22 -11.37 -13.57
CA PRO A 118 8.62 -10.39 -14.46
C PRO A 118 7.91 -11.17 -15.57
N GLU A 119 6.59 -11.27 -15.47
CA GLU A 119 5.73 -11.66 -16.59
C GLU A 119 6.18 -10.80 -17.77
N GLY A 120 6.68 -11.48 -18.79
CA GLY A 120 7.32 -10.87 -19.93
C GLY A 120 6.43 -9.79 -20.50
N VAL A 121 7.06 -8.72 -20.96
CA VAL A 121 6.47 -7.76 -21.87
C VAL A 121 5.88 -8.56 -23.05
N GLU A 122 4.58 -8.86 -23.04
CA GLU A 122 3.81 -9.10 -24.26
C GLU A 122 3.65 -7.74 -24.96
N ALA A 123 4.77 -7.23 -25.44
CA ALA A 123 4.78 -6.36 -26.59
C ALA A 123 4.60 -7.25 -27.81
N GLY A 124 3.51 -7.03 -28.54
CA GLY A 124 3.43 -7.41 -29.95
C GLY A 124 2.48 -8.55 -30.27
N ALA A 125 1.19 -8.23 -30.34
CA ALA A 125 0.31 -8.79 -31.37
C ALA A 125 -0.69 -7.73 -31.84
N VAL A 126 -0.20 -6.57 -32.28
CA VAL A 126 -0.84 -5.94 -33.43
C VAL A 126 -0.54 -6.89 -34.58
N VAL A 127 -1.49 -7.75 -34.91
CA VAL A 127 -1.46 -8.49 -36.18
C VAL A 127 -1.57 -7.42 -37.27
N PRO A 128 -0.54 -7.18 -38.10
CA PRO A 128 -0.73 -6.43 -39.32
C PRO A 128 -1.52 -7.36 -40.23
N ASP A 129 -2.75 -7.00 -40.56
CA ASP A 129 -3.53 -7.72 -41.57
C ASP A 129 -2.78 -7.59 -42.91
N PRO A 130 -2.22 -8.68 -43.47
CA PRO A 130 -1.59 -8.63 -44.77
C PRO A 130 -2.69 -8.74 -45.84
N VAL A 131 -3.13 -7.57 -46.32
CA VAL A 131 -3.63 -7.32 -47.69
C VAL A 131 -4.66 -8.32 -48.23
N ALA A 132 -5.94 -7.92 -48.26
CA ALA A 132 -6.83 -8.24 -49.37
C ALA A 132 -6.86 -7.04 -50.34
N ALA A 133 -6.17 -7.19 -51.47
CA ALA A 133 -6.11 -6.23 -52.57
C ALA A 133 -7.50 -5.97 -53.21
N PRO A 134 -7.72 -4.81 -53.87
CA PRO A 134 -9.00 -4.49 -54.51
C PRO A 134 -9.30 -5.39 -55.72
N PRO A 135 -10.54 -5.87 -55.91
CA PRO A 135 -11.00 -6.33 -57.21
C PRO A 135 -11.25 -5.12 -58.14
N ARG A 136 -10.82 -5.27 -59.39
CA ARG A 136 -10.77 -4.27 -60.47
C ARG A 136 -12.11 -3.64 -60.82
#